data_AF-A0A374N7L9-F1
#
_entry.id   AF-A0A374N7L9-F1
#
_cell.length_a   1.000
_cell.length_b   1.000
_cell.length_c   1.000
_cell.angle_alpha   90.00
_cell.angle_beta   90.00
_cell.angle_gamma   90.00
#
_symmetry.space_group_name_H-M   'P 1'
#
loop_
_entity.id
_entity.type
_entity.pdbx_description
1 polymer ?
#
loop_
_entity_poly.entity_id
_entity_poly.type
_entity_poly.pdbx_seq_one_letter_code
_entity_poly.pdbx_strand_id
1 'polypeptide(L)'
;MFYLSHSGKYVLCAVSEMEIGCDIEKIKEVKWKFAKRFFSEKEYDFLVRLGRQEKLMKQGETVKSGKTDKKEKVGKQQNINRQKEKGEIKENAYTVEEAFTRFWVLRESYVKKTGEGLGAALTGLDFSDILGQKNSKGKKNGEFLEETFFEMEYDGYRIAICGEKDSKPEFVVYRGTIDNCFL
;
A
#
# COMPACT_ATOMS: atom_id res chain seq x y z
N MET A 1 8.39 -5.76 23.37
CA MET A 1 9.45 -5.38 22.41
C MET A 1 9.20 -4.00 21.81
N PHE A 2 10.20 -3.41 21.15
CA PHE A 2 10.07 -2.17 20.38
C PHE A 2 10.80 -2.29 19.03
N TYR A 3 10.27 -1.65 18.00
CA TYR A 3 10.90 -1.58 16.68
C TYR A 3 10.94 -0.14 16.16
N LEU A 4 11.96 0.14 15.35
CA LEU A 4 12.16 1.41 14.69
C LEU A 4 12.19 1.22 13.17
N SER A 5 11.66 2.20 12.44
CA SER A 5 11.99 2.42 11.03
C SER A 5 11.99 3.91 10.73
N HIS A 6 12.66 4.32 9.65
CA HIS A 6 12.74 5.73 9.27
C HIS A 6 12.77 5.89 7.75
N SER A 7 12.15 6.97 7.27
CA SER A 7 12.24 7.38 5.87
C SER A 7 12.05 8.88 5.74
N GLY A 8 12.88 9.52 4.91
CA GLY A 8 12.84 10.96 4.67
C GLY A 8 12.93 11.78 5.96
N LYS A 9 11.81 12.39 6.37
CA LYS A 9 11.70 13.29 7.54
C LYS A 9 11.00 12.65 8.75
N TYR A 10 10.76 11.34 8.72
CA TYR A 10 9.98 10.64 9.73
C TYR A 10 10.71 9.42 10.30
N VAL A 11 10.56 9.24 11.62
CA VAL A 11 10.86 8.02 12.35
C VAL A 11 9.54 7.44 12.87
N LEU A 12 9.32 6.16 12.62
CA LEU A 12 8.29 5.35 13.26
C LEU A 12 8.92 4.58 14.41
N CYS A 13 8.34 4.69 15.60
CA CYS A 13 8.59 3.79 16.72
C CYS A 13 7.29 3.04 17.03
N ALA A 14 7.35 1.71 17.09
CA ALA A 14 6.24 0.85 17.48
C ALA A 14 6.63 0.01 18.70
N VAL A 15 5.71 -0.16 19.65
CA VAL A 15 5.91 -0.88 20.91
C VAL A 15 4.76 -1.85 21.16
N SER A 16 5.05 -2.99 21.79
CA SER A 16 4.08 -4.02 22.18
C SER A 16 4.66 -4.88 23.28
N GLU A 17 3.83 -5.54 24.09
CA GLU A 17 4.28 -6.62 24.99
C GLU A 17 4.71 -7.89 24.23
N MET A 18 4.29 -8.03 22.96
CA MET A 18 4.60 -9.17 22.09
C MET A 18 5.64 -8.81 21.02
N GLU A 19 6.05 -9.81 20.24
CA GLU A 19 6.95 -9.61 19.09
C GLU A 19 6.19 -8.98 17.91
N ILE A 20 6.77 -7.92 17.36
CA ILE A 20 6.19 -7.12 16.27
C ILE A 20 7.28 -6.73 15.28
N GLY A 21 6.93 -6.12 14.16
CA GLY A 21 7.88 -5.46 13.28
C GLY A 21 7.20 -4.31 12.55
N CYS A 22 7.91 -3.20 12.33
CA CYS A 22 7.31 -2.00 11.75
C CYS A 22 8.14 -1.43 10.60
N ASP A 23 7.47 -0.86 9.61
CA ASP A 23 8.12 -0.09 8.56
C ASP A 23 7.37 1.18 8.16
N ILE A 24 8.13 2.20 7.78
CA ILE A 24 7.64 3.46 7.21
C ILE A 24 8.48 3.78 5.99
N GLU A 25 7.86 3.94 4.82
CA GLU A 25 8.56 4.28 3.58
C GLU A 25 7.80 5.36 2.82
N LYS A 26 8.56 6.33 2.29
CA LYS A 26 8.00 7.44 1.50
C LYS A 26 7.43 6.90 0.19
N ILE A 27 6.32 7.45 -0.27
CA ILE A 27 5.82 7.24 -1.63
C ILE A 27 6.74 8.02 -2.61
N LYS A 28 7.28 7.32 -3.60
CA LYS A 28 8.30 7.77 -4.56
C LYS A 28 8.39 6.77 -5.71
N GLU A 29 9.10 7.12 -6.79
CA GLU A 29 9.16 6.32 -8.02
C GLU A 29 9.44 4.83 -7.79
N VAL A 30 8.68 3.98 -8.48
CA VAL A 30 8.72 2.52 -8.38
C VAL A 30 10.11 1.97 -8.70
N LYS A 31 10.75 1.32 -7.72
CA LYS A 31 12.01 0.60 -7.92
C LYS A 31 11.75 -0.74 -8.63
N TRP A 32 11.47 -0.72 -9.93
CA TRP A 32 11.09 -1.92 -10.72
C TRP A 32 12.04 -3.11 -10.58
N LYS A 33 13.35 -2.89 -10.37
CA LYS A 33 14.32 -3.96 -10.08
C LYS A 33 14.07 -4.69 -8.75
N PHE A 34 13.53 -3.99 -7.75
CA PHE A 34 13.14 -4.57 -6.46
C PHE A 34 11.80 -5.29 -6.59
N ALA A 35 10.81 -4.69 -7.25
CA ALA A 35 9.52 -5.34 -7.53
C ALA A 35 9.73 -6.70 -8.24
N LYS A 36 10.50 -6.72 -9.34
CA LYS A 36 10.79 -7.95 -10.09
C LYS A 36 11.58 -9.01 -9.30
N ARG A 37 12.27 -8.63 -8.22
CA ARG A 37 13.13 -9.54 -7.42
C ARG A 37 12.44 -10.06 -6.15
N PHE A 38 11.55 -9.28 -5.55
CA PHE A 38 11.08 -9.51 -4.18
C PHE A 38 9.55 -9.56 -4.04
N PHE A 39 8.79 -9.24 -5.08
CA PHE A 39 7.32 -9.31 -5.08
C PHE A 39 6.86 -10.58 -5.79
N SER A 40 5.63 -11.02 -5.52
CA SER A 40 5.03 -12.15 -6.24
C SER A 40 4.74 -11.78 -7.69
N GLU A 41 4.62 -12.78 -8.57
CA GLU A 41 4.27 -12.56 -9.98
C GLU A 41 2.96 -11.76 -10.12
N LYS A 42 1.96 -12.08 -9.28
CA LYS A 42 0.66 -11.37 -9.23
C LYS A 42 0.80 -9.90 -8.83
N GLU A 43 1.63 -9.60 -7.82
CA GLU A 43 1.89 -8.24 -7.35
C GLU A 43 2.64 -7.43 -8.42
N TYR A 44 3.65 -8.05 -9.04
CA TYR A 44 4.42 -7.43 -10.12
C TYR A 44 3.53 -7.11 -11.33
N ASP A 45 2.72 -8.07 -11.78
CA ASP A 45 1.77 -7.87 -12.88
C ASP A 45 0.66 -6.89 -12.53
N PHE A 46 0.21 -6.83 -11.27
CA PHE A 46 -0.69 -5.79 -10.79
C PHE A 46 -0.06 -4.40 -10.97
N LEU A 47 1.19 -4.19 -10.54
CA LEU A 47 1.89 -2.92 -10.71
C LEU A 47 2.11 -2.58 -12.20
N VAL A 48 2.48 -3.55 -13.03
CA VAL A 48 2.62 -3.35 -14.47
C VAL A 48 1.28 -2.97 -15.12
N ARG A 49 0.17 -3.56 -14.69
CA ARG A 49 -1.18 -3.21 -15.18
C ARG A 49 -1.60 -1.81 -14.74
N LEU A 50 -1.44 -1.48 -13.46
CA LEU A 50 -1.78 -0.18 -12.88
C LEU A 50 -0.98 0.95 -13.52
N GLY A 51 0.34 0.79 -13.63
CA GLY A 51 1.23 1.74 -14.29
C GLY A 51 1.03 1.87 -15.82
N ARG A 52 0.28 0.96 -16.46
CA ARG A 52 -0.23 1.14 -17.83
C ARG A 52 -1.54 1.94 -17.84
N GLN A 53 -2.48 1.63 -16.95
CA GLN A 53 -3.76 2.33 -16.84
C GLN A 53 -3.57 3.82 -16.54
N GLU A 54 -2.71 4.17 -15.59
CA GLU A 54 -2.37 5.57 -15.29
C GLU A 54 -1.82 6.34 -16.51
N LYS A 55 -0.94 5.71 -17.30
CA LYS A 55 -0.35 6.36 -18.49
C LYS A 55 -1.42 6.64 -19.54
N LEU A 56 -2.38 5.74 -19.72
CA LEU A 56 -3.52 5.94 -20.62
C LEU A 56 -4.45 7.06 -20.13
N MET A 57 -4.71 7.14 -18.81
CA MET A 57 -5.50 8.22 -18.21
C MET A 57 -4.83 9.59 -18.43
N LYS A 58 -3.56 9.72 -18.03
CA LYS A 58 -2.76 10.95 -18.14
C LYS A 58 -2.58 11.42 -19.60
N GLN A 59 -2.54 10.48 -20.56
CA GLN A 59 -2.55 10.79 -22.00
C GLN A 59 -3.93 11.25 -22.49
N GLY A 60 -5.02 10.62 -22.03
CA GLY A 60 -6.39 10.97 -22.42
C GLY A 60 -6.86 12.35 -21.95
N GLU A 61 -6.31 12.84 -20.83
CA GLU A 61 -6.59 14.19 -20.32
C GLU A 61 -5.96 15.30 -21.18
N THR A 62 -4.74 15.07 -21.67
CA THR A 62 -3.97 16.05 -22.46
C THR A 62 -4.65 16.42 -23.79
N VAL A 63 -5.54 15.57 -24.32
CA VAL A 63 -6.27 15.79 -25.58
C VAL A 63 -7.49 16.73 -25.43
N LYS A 64 -7.96 17.00 -24.21
CA LYS A 64 -9.25 17.71 -23.98
C LYS A 64 -9.18 19.25 -23.91
N SER A 65 -8.11 19.88 -24.37
CA SER A 65 -7.99 21.35 -24.45
C SER A 65 -8.19 21.85 -25.89
N GLY A 66 -9.46 21.98 -26.33
CA GLY A 66 -9.78 22.09 -27.77
C GLY A 66 -11.12 22.72 -28.16
N LYS A 67 -11.47 23.89 -27.60
CA LYS A 67 -12.56 24.82 -28.00
C LYS A 67 -14.04 24.41 -27.74
N THR A 68 -14.79 25.50 -27.50
CA THR A 68 -16.23 25.83 -27.47
C THR A 68 -17.24 24.95 -28.27
N ASP A 69 -18.57 24.99 -28.03
CA ASP A 69 -19.42 26.07 -27.45
C ASP A 69 -20.75 25.60 -26.76
N LYS A 70 -21.56 26.56 -26.27
CA LYS A 70 -22.80 26.37 -25.48
C LYS A 70 -24.01 25.74 -26.21
N LYS A 71 -24.87 25.00 -25.47
CA LYS A 71 -26.36 25.12 -25.52
C LYS A 71 -27.11 24.35 -24.41
N GLU A 72 -28.26 24.88 -23.98
CA GLU A 72 -29.22 24.25 -23.07
C GLU A 72 -30.46 23.70 -23.80
N LYS A 73 -31.09 22.65 -23.24
CA LYS A 73 -32.56 22.37 -23.10
C LYS A 73 -32.72 20.93 -22.57
N VAL A 74 -33.38 20.61 -21.44
CA VAL A 74 -34.78 20.82 -20.98
C VAL A 74 -35.76 19.76 -21.53
N GLY A 75 -36.32 18.94 -20.62
CA GLY A 75 -37.29 17.84 -20.83
C GLY A 75 -36.74 16.49 -20.30
N LYS A 76 -37.30 15.80 -19.28
CA LYS A 76 -38.62 15.11 -19.19
C LYS A 76 -38.78 14.04 -20.29
N GLN A 77 -39.12 12.76 -20.06
CA GLN A 77 -39.87 12.05 -18.99
C GLN A 77 -39.60 10.52 -19.21
N GLN A 78 -39.48 9.53 -18.29
CA GLN A 78 -39.47 9.43 -16.81
C GLN A 78 -38.87 8.06 -16.31
N ASN A 79 -39.22 7.64 -15.08
CA ASN A 79 -39.19 6.32 -14.38
C ASN A 79 -39.21 5.01 -15.25
N ILE A 80 -38.98 3.78 -14.75
CA ILE A 80 -39.10 3.18 -13.40
C ILE A 80 -38.10 2.01 -13.24
N ASN A 81 -37.38 1.88 -12.11
CA ASN A 81 -37.30 0.63 -11.30
C ASN A 81 -36.45 0.76 -10.04
N ARG A 82 -36.84 0.04 -8.98
CA ARG A 82 -36.25 0.10 -7.63
C ARG A 82 -35.90 -1.31 -7.15
N GLN A 83 -34.72 -1.80 -7.50
CA GLN A 83 -34.15 -3.02 -6.91
C GLN A 83 -32.74 -2.76 -6.39
N LYS A 84 -32.35 -3.51 -5.34
CA LYS A 84 -31.10 -3.33 -4.62
C LYS A 84 -30.02 -4.19 -5.25
N GLU A 85 -28.92 -3.58 -5.70
CA GLU A 85 -27.65 -4.29 -5.84
C GLU A 85 -26.63 -3.78 -4.83
N LYS A 86 -25.53 -4.52 -4.67
CA LYS A 86 -24.72 -4.52 -3.45
C LYS A 86 -23.72 -3.36 -3.44
N GLY A 87 -23.38 -2.91 -2.24
CA GLY A 87 -22.65 -1.66 -2.00
C GLY A 87 -21.41 -1.51 -2.87
N GLU A 88 -21.34 -0.39 -3.58
CA GLU A 88 -20.17 0.07 -4.30
C GLU A 88 -18.98 0.13 -3.33
N ILE A 89 -18.02 -0.78 -3.52
CA ILE A 89 -16.70 -0.61 -2.94
C ILE A 89 -16.14 0.64 -3.60
N LYS A 90 -15.91 1.71 -2.82
CA LYS A 90 -15.14 2.85 -3.31
C LYS A 90 -13.76 2.33 -3.69
N GLU A 91 -13.48 2.28 -4.99
CA GLU A 91 -12.14 2.00 -5.47
C GLU A 91 -11.23 3.14 -5.03
N ASN A 92 -10.51 2.93 -3.92
CA ASN A 92 -9.30 3.69 -3.63
C ASN A 92 -8.28 3.33 -4.72
N ALA A 93 -8.33 4.09 -5.81
CA ALA A 93 -7.44 3.94 -6.96
C ALA A 93 -6.02 4.37 -6.57
N TYR A 94 -5.29 3.45 -5.95
CA TYR A 94 -3.86 3.60 -5.65
C TYR A 94 -3.07 4.02 -6.90
N THR A 95 -2.06 4.87 -6.76
CA THR A 95 -1.02 4.96 -7.79
C THR A 95 -0.10 3.73 -7.76
N VAL A 96 0.64 3.52 -8.84
CA VAL A 96 1.64 2.45 -8.94
C VAL A 96 2.79 2.64 -7.93
N GLU A 97 3.14 3.88 -7.57
CA GLU A 97 4.06 4.19 -6.48
C GLU A 97 3.46 3.82 -5.11
N GLU A 98 2.20 4.19 -4.84
CA GLU A 98 1.52 3.85 -3.59
C GLU A 98 1.39 2.35 -3.39
N ALA A 99 0.99 1.62 -4.44
CA ALA A 99 0.89 0.17 -4.42
C ALA A 99 2.27 -0.50 -4.25
N PHE A 100 3.32 -0.01 -4.93
CA PHE A 100 4.69 -0.50 -4.74
C PHE A 100 5.16 -0.30 -3.30
N THR A 101 5.00 0.92 -2.76
CA THR A 101 5.42 1.25 -1.39
C THR A 101 4.57 0.48 -0.36
N ARG A 102 3.29 0.21 -0.62
CA ARG A 102 2.42 -0.64 0.22
C ARG A 102 2.96 -2.08 0.32
N PHE A 103 3.26 -2.73 -0.80
CA PHE A 103 3.87 -4.06 -0.80
C PHE A 103 5.26 -4.06 -0.15
N TRP A 104 6.03 -2.98 -0.27
CA TRP A 104 7.33 -2.85 0.37
C TRP A 104 7.22 -2.82 1.90
N VAL A 105 6.39 -1.93 2.48
CA VAL A 105 6.27 -1.82 3.95
C VAL A 105 5.67 -3.08 4.59
N LEU A 106 4.76 -3.78 3.91
CA LEU A 106 4.22 -5.07 4.37
C LEU A 106 5.31 -6.15 4.45
N ARG A 107 6.21 -6.17 3.47
CA ARG A 107 7.36 -7.09 3.44
C ARG A 107 8.38 -6.75 4.53
N GLU A 108 8.83 -5.51 4.60
CA GLU A 108 9.83 -5.08 5.61
C GLU A 108 9.32 -5.24 7.05
N SER A 109 8.06 -4.88 7.33
CA SER A 109 7.48 -5.05 8.67
C SER A 109 7.38 -6.53 9.09
N TYR A 110 7.07 -7.44 8.17
CA TYR A 110 7.12 -8.89 8.43
C TYR A 110 8.55 -9.39 8.66
N VAL A 111 9.50 -9.06 7.77
CA VAL A 111 10.91 -9.50 7.89
C VAL A 111 11.56 -8.99 9.19
N LYS A 112 11.14 -7.81 9.67
CA LYS A 112 11.57 -7.26 10.96
C LYS A 112 11.02 -8.06 12.15
N LYS A 113 9.74 -8.48 12.12
CA LYS A 113 9.15 -9.35 13.16
C LYS A 113 9.83 -10.72 13.22
N THR A 114 10.11 -11.34 12.07
CA THR A 114 10.65 -12.71 12.04
C THR A 114 12.16 -12.80 12.26
N GLY A 115 12.89 -11.69 12.12
CA GLY A 115 14.36 -11.67 12.24
C GLY A 115 15.11 -12.39 11.11
N GLU A 116 14.40 -12.93 10.11
CA GLU A 116 14.98 -13.72 8.99
C GLU A 116 15.88 -12.90 8.04
N GLY A 117 15.79 -11.56 8.12
CA GLY A 117 16.58 -10.60 7.33
C GLY A 117 16.20 -10.50 5.85
N LEU A 118 16.69 -9.45 5.17
CA LEU A 118 16.41 -9.09 3.76
C LEU A 118 16.80 -10.14 2.70
N GLY A 119 17.27 -11.33 3.09
CA GLY A 119 17.70 -12.42 2.23
C GLY A 119 16.55 -13.34 1.83
N ALA A 120 16.55 -14.56 2.37
CA ALA A 120 15.58 -15.60 2.01
C ALA A 120 14.14 -15.23 2.38
N ALA A 121 13.93 -14.46 3.45
CA ALA A 121 12.63 -14.10 4.04
C ALA A 121 11.61 -13.50 3.05
N LEU A 122 12.09 -12.75 2.05
CA LEU A 122 11.26 -12.10 1.04
C LEU A 122 10.74 -13.07 -0.03
N THR A 123 11.31 -14.28 -0.12
CA THR A 123 10.95 -15.30 -1.10
C THR A 123 9.67 -16.01 -0.67
N GLY A 124 8.75 -16.20 -1.61
CA GLY A 124 7.48 -16.89 -1.36
C GLY A 124 6.43 -16.09 -0.59
N LEU A 125 6.77 -14.90 -0.06
CA LEU A 125 5.79 -13.96 0.46
C LEU A 125 4.90 -13.43 -0.67
N ASP A 126 3.59 -13.37 -0.46
CA ASP A 126 2.59 -12.86 -1.40
C ASP A 126 1.48 -12.09 -0.67
N PHE A 127 1.29 -10.83 -1.03
CA PHE A 127 0.27 -9.92 -0.52
C PHE A 127 -0.71 -9.46 -1.61
N SER A 128 -0.79 -10.14 -2.77
CA SER A 128 -1.75 -9.80 -3.84
C SER A 128 -3.20 -9.63 -3.34
N ASP A 129 -3.57 -10.48 -2.38
CA ASP A 129 -4.92 -10.59 -1.85
C ASP A 129 -5.24 -9.47 -0.81
N ILE A 130 -4.24 -8.66 -0.45
CA ILE A 130 -4.38 -7.49 0.45
C ILE A 130 -4.99 -6.26 -0.28
N LEU A 131 -5.07 -6.30 -1.61
CA LEU A 131 -5.69 -5.26 -2.43
C LEU A 131 -7.23 -5.36 -2.41
N GLY A 132 -7.88 -4.58 -1.54
CA GLY A 132 -9.34 -4.39 -1.54
C GLY A 132 -10.08 -4.82 -0.26
N GLN A 133 -9.38 -5.38 0.73
CA GLN A 133 -9.97 -5.78 2.02
C GLN A 133 -9.31 -5.03 3.19
N LYS A 134 -10.02 -4.94 4.32
CA LYS A 134 -9.45 -4.54 5.62
C LYS A 134 -9.05 -5.81 6.38
N ASN A 135 -8.00 -5.71 7.20
CA ASN A 135 -7.48 -6.81 8.04
C ASN A 135 -6.96 -8.01 7.23
N SER A 136 -6.47 -7.76 6.01
CA SER A 136 -6.01 -8.78 5.08
C SER A 136 -4.77 -9.53 5.58
N LYS A 137 -4.73 -10.84 5.37
CA LYS A 137 -3.54 -11.67 5.65
C LYS A 137 -2.66 -11.78 4.40
N GLY A 138 -1.35 -11.70 4.60
CA GLY A 138 -0.38 -12.14 3.60
C GLY A 138 -0.30 -13.66 3.53
N LYS A 139 0.47 -14.16 2.57
CA LYS A 139 0.83 -15.58 2.44
C LYS A 139 2.34 -15.76 2.40
N LYS A 140 2.82 -16.93 2.78
CA LYS A 140 4.21 -17.40 2.57
C LYS A 140 4.15 -18.81 1.98
N ASN A 141 4.77 -19.02 0.82
CA ASN A 141 4.74 -20.28 0.07
C ASN A 141 3.33 -20.79 -0.27
N GLY A 142 2.33 -19.91 -0.30
CA GLY A 142 0.92 -20.21 -0.57
C GLY A 142 0.03 -20.33 0.66
N GLU A 143 0.60 -20.62 1.84
CA GLU A 143 -0.12 -20.69 3.11
C GLU A 143 -0.32 -19.29 3.71
N PHE A 144 -1.42 -19.06 4.44
CA PHE A 144 -1.68 -17.77 5.08
C PHE A 144 -0.75 -17.53 6.28
N LEU A 145 -0.21 -16.32 6.39
CA LEU A 145 0.52 -15.88 7.58
C LEU A 145 -0.40 -15.92 8.82
N GLU A 146 0.14 -16.27 9.98
CA GLU A 146 -0.57 -16.16 11.27
C GLU A 146 -0.70 -14.70 11.71
N GLU A 147 0.28 -13.88 11.33
CA GLU A 147 0.32 -12.44 11.54
C GLU A 147 -0.89 -11.68 10.97
N THR A 148 -1.04 -10.47 11.51
CA THR A 148 -1.95 -9.42 11.07
C THR A 148 -1.16 -8.14 10.84
N PHE A 149 -1.66 -7.28 9.95
CA PHE A 149 -1.01 -6.03 9.58
C PHE A 149 -1.92 -4.86 9.92
N PHE A 150 -1.44 -3.96 10.79
CA PHE A 150 -1.95 -2.60 10.85
C PHE A 150 -1.33 -1.83 9.69
N GLU A 151 -2.15 -1.12 8.92
CA GLU A 151 -1.72 -0.29 7.80
C GLU A 151 -2.31 1.11 7.91
N MET A 152 -1.49 2.12 7.60
CA MET A 152 -1.99 3.47 7.35
C MET A 152 -1.16 4.22 6.31
N GLU A 153 -1.69 5.36 5.89
CA GLU A 153 -1.00 6.37 5.11
C GLU A 153 -0.85 7.63 5.98
N TYR A 154 0.27 8.34 5.82
CA TYR A 154 0.55 9.55 6.58
C TYR A 154 1.51 10.46 5.80
N ASP A 155 1.05 11.68 5.43
CA ASP A 155 1.87 12.74 4.81
C ASP A 155 2.72 12.29 3.59
N GLY A 156 2.18 11.41 2.75
CA GLY A 156 2.90 10.85 1.59
C GLY A 156 3.86 9.69 1.92
N TYR A 157 3.63 9.00 3.05
CA TYR A 157 4.32 7.77 3.45
C TYR A 157 3.29 6.66 3.67
N ARG A 158 3.68 5.41 3.40
CA ARG A 158 2.96 4.23 3.92
C ARG A 158 3.60 3.77 5.21
N ILE A 159 2.78 3.26 6.12
CA ILE A 159 3.19 2.61 7.36
C ILE A 159 2.56 1.23 7.40
N ALA A 160 3.34 0.22 7.80
CA ALA A 160 2.84 -1.08 8.20
C ALA A 160 3.45 -1.51 9.54
N ILE A 161 2.62 -2.10 10.40
CA ILE A 161 3.06 -2.77 11.63
C ILE A 161 2.52 -4.20 11.57
N CYS A 162 3.44 -5.16 11.53
CA CYS A 162 3.20 -6.58 11.52
C CYS A 162 3.23 -7.11 12.97
N GLY A 163 2.25 -7.93 13.33
CA GLY A 163 2.16 -8.52 14.68
C GLY A 163 1.10 -9.61 14.77
N GLU A 164 1.16 -10.40 15.82
CA GLU A 164 0.08 -11.34 16.16
C GLU A 164 -1.19 -10.58 16.54
N LYS A 165 -2.35 -11.22 16.38
CA LYS A 165 -3.67 -10.58 16.54
C LYS A 165 -3.84 -9.85 17.88
N ASP A 166 -3.27 -10.39 18.95
CA ASP A 166 -3.41 -9.86 20.32
C ASP A 166 -2.27 -8.92 20.75
N SER A 167 -1.29 -8.66 19.87
CA SER A 167 -0.12 -7.81 20.13
C SER A 167 -0.45 -6.34 20.39
N LYS A 168 -1.58 -5.83 19.87
CA LYS A 168 -2.14 -4.48 20.15
C LYS A 168 -1.06 -3.37 20.17
N PRO A 169 -0.27 -3.20 19.10
CA PRO A 169 0.88 -2.29 19.13
C PRO A 169 0.45 -0.83 19.26
N GLU A 170 1.12 -0.11 20.17
CA GLU A 170 1.11 1.35 20.19
C GLU A 170 2.26 1.88 19.33
N PHE A 171 2.10 3.07 18.74
CA PHE A 171 3.16 3.63 17.90
C PHE A 171 3.13 5.17 17.85
N VAL A 172 4.30 5.74 17.58
CA VAL A 172 4.53 7.18 17.38
C VAL A 172 5.24 7.40 16.05
N VAL A 173 4.76 8.37 15.28
CA VAL A 173 5.42 8.88 14.07
C VAL A 173 6.00 10.25 14.40
N TYR A 174 7.32 10.32 14.61
CA TYR A 174 8.02 11.55 14.94
C TYR A 174 8.58 12.22 13.67
N ARG A 175 8.38 13.55 13.54
CA ARG A 175 8.94 14.36 12.44
C ARG A 175 10.23 15.03 12.89
N GLY A 176 11.32 14.77 12.18
CA GLY A 176 12.60 15.43 12.41
C GLY A 176 13.49 15.41 11.17
N THR A 177 14.46 16.30 11.11
CA THR A 177 15.61 16.14 10.22
C THR A 177 16.58 15.16 10.89
N ILE A 178 16.82 14.01 10.26
CA ILE A 178 17.94 13.13 10.65
C ILE A 178 19.16 13.70 9.94
N ASP A 179 19.75 14.72 10.53
CA ASP A 179 20.94 15.40 10.00
C ASP A 179 22.20 14.53 10.22
N ASN A 180 22.32 13.48 9.40
CA ASN A 180 23.49 12.61 9.25
C ASN A 180 24.00 11.93 10.54
N CYS A 181 23.11 11.28 11.29
CA CYS A 181 23.52 10.24 12.25
C CYS A 181 24.01 8.98 11.50
N PHE A 182 25.25 9.02 11.01
CA PHE A 182 26.00 7.82 10.68
C PHE A 182 26.40 7.09 11.97
N LEU A 183 26.19 5.78 12.01
CA LEU A 183 26.73 4.82 12.96
C LEU A 183 27.69 3.87 12.21
#